data_AF-A0A6V8NRF5-F1
#
_entry.id   AF-A0A6V8NRF5-F1
#
_cell.length_a   1.000
_cell.length_b   1.000
_cell.length_c   1.000
_cell.angle_alpha   90.00
_cell.angle_beta   90.00
_cell.angle_gamma   90.00
#
_symmetry.space_group_name_H-M   'P 1'
#
loop_
_entity.id
_entity.type
_entity.pdbx_description
1 polymer ?
#
loop_
_entity_poly.entity_id
_entity_poly.type
_entity_poly.pdbx_seq_one_letter_code
_entity_poly.pdbx_strand_id
1 'polypeptide(L)'
;LLLILSANLGMPSTRVALSASDHVLVITEPRPFAIRGLQRLLALLAKLVPEADLRVILNKFDSVQALPTPLVEKAIGRSIYRKIPEDAALGLLFEQTGTLLLERRCFYNIMCLCTFMYKSK
;
A
#
# COMPACT_ATOMS: atom_id res chain seq x y z
N LEU A 1 -10.49 -3.25 -9.39
CA LEU A 1 -10.46 -1.90 -10.01
C LEU A 1 -9.01 -1.46 -10.14
N LEU A 2 -8.45 -1.46 -11.34
CA LEU A 2 -7.17 -0.79 -11.59
C LEU A 2 -7.50 0.70 -11.63
N LEU A 3 -7.30 1.43 -10.54
CA LEU A 3 -7.40 2.89 -10.57
C LEU A 3 -6.34 3.36 -11.57
N ILE A 4 -6.78 3.82 -12.74
CA ILE A 4 -5.94 4.55 -13.68
C ILE A 4 -5.64 5.89 -12.99
N LEU A 5 -4.66 5.86 -12.09
CA LEU A 5 -4.33 6.93 -11.14
C LEU A 5 -4.07 8.27 -11.86
N SER A 6 -3.51 8.24 -13.06
CA SER A 6 -3.30 9.42 -13.89
C SER A 6 -4.61 10.11 -14.32
N ALA A 7 -5.67 9.36 -14.60
CA ALA A 7 -6.96 9.93 -14.99
C ALA A 7 -7.67 10.56 -13.78
N ASN A 8 -7.61 9.90 -12.62
CA ASN A 8 -8.29 10.37 -11.41
C ASN A 8 -7.57 11.55 -10.74
N LEU A 9 -6.23 11.66 -10.83
CA LEU A 9 -5.48 12.84 -10.36
C LEU A 9 -5.74 14.09 -11.21
N GLY A 10 -6.24 13.91 -12.43
CA GLY A 10 -6.69 15.00 -13.29
C GLY A 10 -8.01 15.61 -12.83
N MET A 11 -8.81 14.86 -12.05
CA MET A 11 -10.12 15.33 -11.61
C MET A 11 -9.99 16.43 -10.54
N PRO A 12 -10.76 17.53 -10.66
CA PRO A 12 -10.74 18.62 -9.68
C PRO A 12 -11.01 18.15 -8.24
N SER A 13 -11.96 17.24 -8.04
CA SER A 13 -12.31 16.70 -6.72
C SER A 13 -11.14 15.97 -6.05
N THR A 14 -10.42 15.14 -6.79
CA THR A 14 -9.23 14.43 -6.30
C THR A 14 -8.12 15.41 -5.92
N ARG A 15 -7.91 16.46 -6.72
CA ARG A 15 -6.90 17.49 -6.43
C ARG A 15 -7.22 18.27 -5.17
N VAL A 16 -8.49 18.67 -4.99
CA VAL A 16 -8.94 19.38 -3.79
C VAL A 16 -8.72 18.51 -2.54
N ALA A 17 -9.12 17.23 -2.60
CA ALA A 17 -8.92 16.30 -1.48
C ALA A 17 -7.44 16.13 -1.14
N LEU A 18 -6.57 16.00 -2.15
CA LEU A 18 -5.13 15.88 -1.96
C LEU A 18 -4.52 17.16 -1.36
N SER A 19 -4.87 18.34 -1.89
CA SER A 19 -4.30 19.61 -1.41
C SER A 19 -4.61 19.94 0.06
N ALA A 20 -5.69 19.36 0.61
CA ALA A 20 -6.08 19.52 2.00
C ALA A 20 -5.51 18.43 2.93
N SER A 21 -4.73 17.48 2.40
CA SER A 21 -4.23 16.34 3.16
C SER A 21 -2.86 16.61 3.78
N ASP A 22 -2.73 16.45 5.10
CA ASP A 22 -1.43 16.49 5.80
C ASP A 22 -0.58 15.24 5.51
N HIS A 23 -1.25 14.10 5.29
CA HIS A 23 -0.62 12.81 5.06
C HIS A 23 -1.20 12.14 3.81
N VAL A 24 -0.32 11.59 2.98
CA VAL A 24 -0.72 10.83 1.79
C VAL A 24 -0.10 9.44 1.82
N LEU A 25 -0.96 8.43 1.97
CA LEU A 25 -0.56 7.03 1.94
C LEU A 25 -0.73 6.48 0.52
N VAL A 26 0.36 6.01 -0.08
CA VAL A 26 0.33 5.39 -1.40
C VAL A 26 0.53 3.89 -1.26
N ILE A 27 -0.51 3.12 -1.58
CA ILE A 27 -0.50 1.66 -1.53
C ILE A 27 -0.12 1.12 -2.91
N THR A 28 0.84 0.19 -2.97
CA THR A 28 1.24 -0.49 -4.21
C THR A 28 1.49 -1.98 -3.97
N GLU A 29 1.57 -2.77 -5.04
CA GLU A 29 2.05 -4.14 -5.01
C GLU A 29 3.53 -4.20 -5.45
N PRO A 30 4.33 -5.17 -4.95
CA PRO A 30 5.73 -5.35 -5.34
C PRO A 30 5.90 -5.95 -6.74
N ARG A 31 5.20 -5.43 -7.77
CA ARG A 31 5.25 -5.96 -9.14
C ARG A 31 5.84 -4.95 -10.10
N PRO A 32 6.61 -5.34 -11.14
CA PRO A 32 7.32 -4.40 -12.00
C PRO A 32 6.45 -3.28 -12.60
N PHE A 33 5.24 -3.62 -13.06
CA PHE A 33 4.31 -2.63 -13.63
C PHE A 33 3.77 -1.67 -12.57
N ALA A 34 3.48 -2.17 -11.36
CA ALA A 34 2.98 -1.37 -10.25
C ALA A 34 4.07 -0.42 -9.73
N ILE A 35 5.32 -0.87 -9.65
CA ILE A 35 6.46 -0.03 -9.25
C ILE A 35 6.73 1.08 -10.27
N ARG A 36 6.66 0.80 -11.57
CA ARG A 36 6.76 1.85 -12.61
C ARG A 36 5.63 2.89 -12.51
N GLY A 37 4.40 2.42 -12.27
CA GLY A 37 3.26 3.31 -12.04
C GLY A 37 3.45 4.17 -10.79
N LEU A 38 3.96 3.57 -9.72
CA LEU A 38 4.28 4.26 -8.48
C LEU A 38 5.32 5.35 -8.69
N GLN A 39 6.45 5.09 -9.36
CA GLN A 39 7.46 6.12 -9.62
C GLN A 39 6.87 7.39 -10.27
N ARG A 40 6.02 7.21 -11.28
CA ARG A 40 5.34 8.33 -11.95
C ARG A 40 4.37 9.05 -11.03
N LEU A 41 3.60 8.29 -10.24
CA LEU A 41 2.66 8.83 -9.27
C LEU A 41 3.37 9.70 -8.22
N LEU A 42 4.51 9.26 -7.71
CA LEU A 42 5.25 9.99 -6.68
C LEU A 42 5.81 11.31 -7.20
N ALA A 43 6.31 11.32 -8.42
CA ALA A 43 6.75 12.56 -9.07
C ALA A 43 5.59 13.56 -9.26
N LEU A 44 4.37 13.08 -9.49
CA LEU A 44 3.17 13.92 -9.59
C LEU A 44 2.71 14.41 -8.21
N LEU A 45 2.66 13.53 -7.21
CA LEU A 45 2.23 13.88 -5.85
C LEU A 45 3.19 14.87 -5.21
N ALA A 46 4.50 14.74 -5.40
CA ALA A 46 5.48 15.70 -4.92
C ALA A 46 5.24 17.13 -5.44
N LYS A 47 4.60 17.28 -6.61
CA LYS A 47 4.22 18.60 -7.16
C LYS A 47 2.85 19.09 -6.67
N LEU A 48 1.91 18.17 -6.46
CA LEU A 48 0.53 18.49 -6.10
C LEU A 48 0.34 18.74 -4.59
N VAL A 49 1.14 18.08 -3.76
CA VAL A 49 1.06 18.11 -2.30
C VAL A 49 2.48 18.24 -1.69
N PRO A 50 3.19 19.35 -1.95
CA PRO A 50 4.60 19.49 -1.56
C PRO A 50 4.81 19.43 -0.04
N GLU A 51 3.83 19.86 0.75
CA GLU A 51 3.90 19.90 2.22
C GLU A 51 3.38 18.60 2.89
N ALA A 52 2.78 17.68 2.13
CA ALA A 52 2.20 16.48 2.70
C ALA A 52 3.25 15.39 2.97
N ASP A 53 3.11 14.72 4.12
CA ASP A 53 3.95 13.55 4.44
C ASP A 53 3.50 12.34 3.62
N LEU A 54 4.31 12.04 2.60
CA LEU A 54 4.04 11.05 1.57
C LEU A 54 4.69 9.69 1.91
N ARG A 55 3.88 8.72 2.35
CA ARG A 55 4.35 7.38 2.76
C ARG A 55 3.98 6.28 1.77
N VAL A 56 4.77 5.23 1.68
CA VAL A 56 4.50 4.04 0.84
C VAL A 56 4.09 2.86 1.69
N ILE A 57 3.04 2.18 1.26
CA ILE A 57 2.68 0.88 1.80
C ILE A 57 2.85 -0.16 0.69
N LEU A 58 3.66 -1.17 0.96
CA LEU A 58 3.86 -2.30 0.07
C LEU A 58 2.90 -3.42 0.46
N ASN A 59 1.84 -3.60 -0.31
CA ASN A 59 0.83 -4.62 -0.11
C ASN A 59 1.20 -5.91 -0.83
N LYS A 60 0.88 -7.07 -0.23
CA LYS A 60 1.25 -8.41 -0.74
C LYS A 60 2.75 -8.57 -0.95
N PHE A 61 3.55 -8.11 0.01
CA PHE A 61 5.02 -8.02 -0.13
C PHE A 61 5.70 -9.38 -0.31
N ASP A 62 5.05 -10.45 0.12
CA ASP A 62 5.46 -11.85 0.11
C ASP A 62 4.77 -12.68 -0.98
N SER A 63 4.06 -12.03 -1.91
CA SER A 63 3.45 -12.72 -3.05
C SER A 63 4.48 -13.41 -3.93
N VAL A 64 4.10 -14.50 -4.61
CA VAL A 64 5.00 -15.33 -5.44
C VAL A 64 5.74 -14.51 -6.51
N GLN A 65 5.12 -13.44 -7.01
CA GLN A 65 5.68 -12.57 -8.05
C GLN A 65 6.26 -11.26 -7.46
N ALA A 66 6.48 -11.19 -6.15
CA ALA A 66 6.98 -10.00 -5.48
C ALA A 66 8.45 -9.74 -5.80
N LEU A 67 8.73 -8.51 -6.20
CA LEU A 67 10.07 -7.96 -6.20
C LEU A 67 10.55 -7.81 -4.75
N PRO A 68 11.82 -8.18 -4.47
CA PRO A 68 12.45 -7.92 -3.18
C PRO A 68 12.28 -6.47 -2.73
N THR A 69 11.92 -6.24 -1.46
CA THR A 69 11.73 -4.89 -0.91
C THR A 69 12.90 -3.94 -1.18
N PRO A 70 14.18 -4.34 -1.04
CA PRO A 70 15.31 -3.45 -1.33
C PRO A 70 15.35 -2.97 -2.79
N LEU A 71 14.91 -3.81 -3.74
CA LEU A 71 14.82 -3.40 -5.15
C LEU A 71 13.67 -2.43 -5.37
N VAL A 72 12.56 -2.60 -4.66
CA VAL A 72 11.44 -1.65 -4.70
C VAL A 72 11.88 -0.30 -4.17
N GLU A 73 12.48 -0.24 -2.98
CA GLU A 73 12.98 0.99 -2.34
C GLU A 73 14.00 1.71 -3.22
N LYS A 74 14.95 0.97 -3.79
CA LYS A 74 15.92 1.51 -4.74
C LYS A 74 15.24 2.09 -5.98
N ALA A 75 14.23 1.41 -6.53
CA ALA A 75 13.52 1.90 -7.71
C ALA A 75 12.74 3.18 -7.42
N ILE A 76 12.06 3.27 -6.28
CA ILE A 76 11.24 4.45 -5.94
C ILE A 76 12.03 5.58 -5.27
N GLY A 77 13.29 5.33 -4.89
CA GLY A 77 14.17 6.30 -4.24
C GLY A 77 13.74 6.67 -2.82
N ARG A 78 12.99 5.80 -2.14
CA ARG A 78 12.46 6.06 -0.79
C ARG A 78 12.16 4.76 -0.03
N SER A 79 12.18 4.83 1.30
CA SER A 79 11.89 3.70 2.18
C SER A 79 10.40 3.34 2.17
N ILE A 80 10.11 2.05 2.34
CA ILE A 80 8.75 1.56 2.55
C ILE A 80 8.34 1.82 4.00
N TYR A 81 7.26 2.57 4.19
CA TYR A 81 6.74 2.87 5.52
C TYR A 81 6.14 1.64 6.19
N ARG A 82 5.39 0.82 5.44
CA ARG A 82 4.79 -0.42 5.96
C ARG A 82 4.67 -1.50 4.90
N LYS A 83 4.81 -2.75 5.32
CA LYS A 83 4.58 -3.95 4.51
C LYS A 83 3.36 -4.69 5.02
N ILE A 84 2.49 -5.12 4.11
CA ILE A 84 1.29 -5.91 4.41
C ILE A 84 1.43 -7.24 3.67
N PRO A 85 1.37 -8.40 4.36
CA PRO A 85 1.48 -9.70 3.71
C PRO A 85 0.26 -9.99 2.83
N GLU A 86 0.42 -10.92 1.90
CA GLU A 86 -0.67 -11.46 1.10
C GLU A 86 -1.54 -12.37 1.96
N ASP A 87 -2.85 -12.09 1.97
CA ASP A 87 -3.85 -12.95 2.58
C ASP A 87 -4.94 -13.21 1.54
N ALA A 88 -4.87 -14.40 0.92
CA ALA A 88 -5.82 -14.83 -0.10
C ALA A 88 -7.23 -15.08 0.46
N ALA A 89 -7.35 -15.41 1.75
CA ALA A 89 -8.63 -15.64 2.40
C ALA A 89 -9.35 -14.32 2.72
N LEU A 90 -8.60 -13.23 2.91
CA LEU A 90 -9.13 -11.92 3.27
C LEU A 90 -10.12 -11.38 2.24
N GLY A 91 -9.75 -11.43 0.96
CA GLY A 91 -10.59 -10.99 -0.15
C GLY A 91 -11.86 -11.83 -0.26
N LEU A 92 -11.71 -13.15 -0.27
CA LEU A 92 -12.82 -14.10 -0.37
C LEU A 92 -13.81 -13.95 0.79
N LEU A 93 -13.32 -13.81 2.02
CA LEU A 93 -14.17 -13.69 3.20
C LEU A 93 -14.83 -12.31 3.31
N PHE A 94 -14.15 -11.23 2.88
CA PHE A 94 -14.76 -9.91 2.81
C PHE A 94 -15.93 -9.89 1.82
N GLU A 95 -15.74 -10.49 0.64
CA GLU A 95 -16.79 -10.61 -0.39
C GLU A 95 -18.00 -11.41 0.10
N GLN A 96 -17.78 -12.46 0.91
CA GLN A 96 -18.84 -13.32 1.42
C GLN A 96 -19.61 -12.74 2.61
N THR A 97 -18.96 -11.96 3.47
CA THR A 97 -19.53 -11.57 4.77
C THR A 97 -19.67 -10.08 4.99
N GLY A 98 -19.04 -9.25 4.14
CA GLY A 98 -18.96 -7.80 4.32
C GLY A 98 -18.19 -7.35 5.58
N THR A 99 -17.58 -8.28 6.33
CA THR A 99 -16.90 -7.96 7.58
C THR A 99 -15.47 -7.50 7.35
N LEU A 100 -15.12 -6.38 7.98
CA LEU A 100 -13.75 -5.89 7.97
C LEU A 100 -12.84 -6.87 8.71
N LEU A 101 -11.60 -6.96 8.25
CA LEU A 101 -10.59 -7.83 8.85
C LEU A 101 -10.42 -7.57 10.36
N LEU A 102 -10.41 -6.30 10.76
CA LEU A 102 -10.18 -5.86 12.14
C LEU A 102 -11.32 -6.25 13.10
N GLU A 103 -12.52 -6.48 12.58
CA GLU A 103 -13.69 -6.86 13.36
C GLU A 103 -13.73 -8.37 13.65
N ARG A 104 -12.79 -9.13 13.07
CA ARG A 104 -12.72 -10.58 13.24
C ARG A 104 -12.01 -10.92 14.54
N ARG A 105 -12.71 -11.60 15.46
CA ARG A 105 -12.14 -12.09 16.74
C ARG A 105 -10.87 -12.93 16.58
N CYS A 106 -10.68 -13.57 15.43
CA CYS A 106 -9.48 -14.36 15.10
C CYS A 106 -8.23 -13.53 14.78
N PHE A 107 -8.33 -12.21 14.58
CA PHE A 107 -7.16 -11.36 14.37
C PHE A 107 -6.25 -11.26 15.61
N TYR A 108 -6.83 -11.38 16.82
CA TYR A 108 -6.07 -11.51 18.06
C TYR A 108 -5.10 -12.70 18.04
N ASN A 109 -5.52 -13.84 17.46
CA ASN A 109 -4.69 -15.04 17.40
C ASN A 109 -3.58 -14.94 16.34
N ILE A 110 -3.85 -14.28 15.21
CA ILE A 110 -2.86 -14.06 14.13
C ILE A 110 -1.79 -13.05 14.56
N MET A 111 -2.18 -11.97 15.24
CA MET A 111 -1.23 -10.99 15.81
C MET A 111 -0.28 -11.64 16.83
N CYS A 112 -0.76 -12.56 17.68
CA CYS A 112 0.09 -13.32 18.60
C CYS A 112 1.12 -14.18 17.88
N LEU A 113 0.76 -14.84 16.77
CA LEU A 113 1.67 -15.69 15.98
C LEU A 113 2.75 -14.87 15.25
N CYS A 114 2.37 -13.73 14.63
CA CYS A 114 3.34 -12.85 13.97
C CYS A 114 4.32 -12.20 14.96
N THR A 115 3.87 -11.91 16.19
CA THR A 115 4.74 -11.36 17.25
C THR A 115 5.73 -12.41 17.78
N PHE A 116 5.32 -13.69 17.83
CA PHE A 116 6.21 -14.79 18.21
C PHE A 116 7.28 -15.09 17.17
N MET A 117 6.92 -15.03 15.88
CA MET A 117 7.87 -15.28 14.78
C MET A 117 8.91 -14.15 14.61
N TYR A 118 8.60 -12.91 14.98
CA TYR A 118 9.54 -11.79 14.89
C TYR A 118 10.52 -11.68 16.08
N LYS A 119 10.39 -12.50 17.13
CA LYS A 119 11.26 -12.49 18.30
C LYS A 119 12.40 -13.53 18.28
N SER A 120 12.64 -14.17 17.14
CA SER A 120 13.66 -15.21 17.02
C SER A 120 14.66 -14.90 15.89
N LYS A 121 15.45 -13.84 16.07
CA LYS A 121 16.89 -13.69 15.73
C LYS A 121 17.29 -12.22 15.74
#